data_AF-A0A944CAJ9-F1
#
_entry.id   AF-A0A944CAJ9-F1
#
_cell.length_a   1.000
_cell.length_b   1.000
_cell.length_c   1.000
_cell.angle_alpha   90.00
_cell.angle_beta   90.00
_cell.angle_gamma   90.00
#
_symmetry.space_group_name_H-M   'P 1'
#
loop_
_entity.id
_entity.type
_entity.pdbx_description
1 polymer ?
#
loop_
_entity_poly.entity_id
_entity_poly.type
_entity_poly.pdbx_seq_one_letter_code
_entity_poly.pdbx_strand_id
1 'polypeptide(L)'
;MTDQLLPTNATPLEAAVEAACDPTGRVTSGITVTSGWKHALRPPDLLPFLVHEYGLDILLPYLDNLSDILNQGLPWSRARGTHDAVAQGLAMTGYSGLLVDPPARRLAWAEFEILLDRVRDVPADLDRISGLVDLSVPVRSTFRRGVHGYDFPAAETGYTRLGDCILGDDSGVHLKQGAPKWSFGRNYQVEHTLTEADLVELDIWIPDVPSEQWVDMEFPWNTADLKWSEDIDLARRVSFGAALAAMTCWLRFADSEGATIGYRLAACRGVAVGLNGYGFGSDFYTPSRTSPIGVHVFARTGWGDGFGQEAASVSVIFDANAEDSERPGALWLDPAGLSGGTEVASYPISIVFGETIREHVQFLMRF
;
A
#
# COMPACT_ATOMS: atom_id res chain seq x y z
N MET A 1 -40.74 51.59 -8.44
CA MET A 1 -40.67 52.94 -7.80
C MET A 1 -39.40 53.59 -8.32
N THR A 2 -39.40 54.53 -9.26
CA THR A 2 -40.41 55.28 -10.02
C THR A 2 -40.14 55.03 -11.51
N ASP A 3 -41.11 54.54 -12.28
CA ASP A 3 -40.91 54.14 -13.70
C ASP A 3 -40.73 55.34 -14.65
N GLN A 4 -40.64 56.56 -14.11
CA GLN A 4 -40.52 57.78 -14.90
C GLN A 4 -39.72 58.84 -14.15
N LEU A 5 -38.70 59.40 -14.80
CA LEU A 5 -37.87 60.51 -14.30
C LEU A 5 -38.40 61.88 -14.78
N LEU A 6 -39.37 61.87 -15.70
CA LEU A 6 -40.00 63.07 -16.23
C LEU A 6 -40.84 63.82 -15.17
N PRO A 7 -40.92 65.16 -15.25
CA PRO A 7 -41.80 65.95 -14.41
C PRO A 7 -43.28 65.70 -14.75
N THR A 8 -44.17 66.04 -13.82
CA THR A 8 -45.62 65.75 -13.92
C THR A 8 -46.33 66.43 -15.08
N ASN A 9 -45.70 67.40 -15.75
CA ASN A 9 -46.23 68.13 -16.91
C ASN A 9 -45.69 67.64 -18.26
N ALA A 10 -45.03 66.48 -18.33
CA ALA A 10 -44.45 65.96 -19.56
C ALA A 10 -45.50 65.58 -20.62
N THR A 11 -45.16 65.82 -21.89
CA THR A 11 -45.98 65.50 -23.05
C THR A 11 -45.84 64.04 -23.47
N PRO A 12 -46.81 63.48 -24.24
CA PRO A 12 -46.72 62.09 -24.73
C PRO A 12 -45.49 61.81 -25.60
N LEU A 13 -44.99 62.82 -26.33
CA LEU A 13 -43.78 62.68 -27.15
C LEU A 13 -42.53 62.55 -26.27
N GLU A 14 -42.43 63.35 -25.20
CA GLU A 14 -41.31 63.29 -24.25
C GLU A 14 -41.27 61.94 -23.52
N ALA A 15 -42.43 61.41 -23.13
CA ALA A 15 -42.54 60.07 -22.54
C ALA A 15 -42.11 58.96 -23.51
N ALA A 16 -42.47 59.07 -24.81
CA ALA A 16 -42.03 58.11 -25.82
C ALA A 16 -40.52 58.16 -26.08
N VAL A 17 -39.92 59.36 -26.05
CA VAL A 17 -38.48 59.55 -26.19
C VAL A 17 -37.74 59.00 -24.95
N GLU A 18 -38.23 59.26 -23.74
CA GLU A 18 -37.66 58.68 -22.50
C GLU A 18 -37.64 57.14 -22.57
N ALA A 19 -38.77 56.52 -22.94
CA ALA A 19 -38.87 55.06 -23.05
C ALA A 19 -37.96 54.48 -24.16
N ALA A 20 -37.81 55.17 -25.28
CA ALA A 20 -36.94 54.72 -26.38
C ALA A 20 -35.45 54.93 -26.09
N CYS A 21 -35.12 55.95 -25.29
CA CYS A 21 -33.74 56.28 -24.92
C CYS A 21 -33.30 55.63 -23.61
N ASP A 22 -34.19 55.02 -22.83
CA ASP A 22 -33.84 54.35 -21.58
C ASP A 22 -32.92 53.14 -21.84
N PRO A 23 -31.63 53.20 -21.46
CA PRO A 23 -30.72 52.08 -21.63
C PRO A 23 -30.92 51.03 -20.54
N THR A 24 -31.68 51.32 -19.47
CA THR A 24 -31.76 50.52 -18.24
C THR A 24 -32.19 49.09 -18.54
N GLY A 25 -33.21 48.88 -19.38
CA GLY A 25 -33.63 47.54 -19.79
C GLY A 25 -32.54 46.73 -20.51
N ARG A 26 -31.61 47.40 -21.21
CA ARG A 26 -30.50 46.77 -21.95
C ARG A 26 -29.26 46.50 -21.09
N VAL A 27 -29.00 47.35 -20.09
CA VAL A 27 -27.76 47.28 -19.29
C VAL A 27 -27.94 46.64 -17.91
N THR A 28 -29.17 46.62 -17.38
CA THR A 28 -29.44 46.10 -16.02
C THR A 28 -28.98 44.66 -15.86
N SER A 29 -29.22 43.80 -16.85
CA SER A 29 -28.76 42.40 -16.82
C SER A 29 -27.23 42.29 -16.69
N GLY A 30 -26.47 43.11 -17.42
CA GLY A 30 -25.01 43.15 -17.33
C GLY A 30 -24.50 43.68 -15.98
N ILE A 31 -25.16 44.69 -15.42
CA ILE A 31 -24.85 45.23 -14.08
C ILE A 31 -25.08 44.15 -13.01
N THR A 32 -26.22 43.45 -13.08
CA THR A 32 -26.54 42.38 -12.12
C THR A 32 -25.52 41.25 -12.19
N VAL A 33 -25.12 40.82 -13.38
CA VAL A 33 -24.07 39.79 -13.57
C VAL A 33 -22.73 40.24 -12.98
N THR A 34 -22.37 41.51 -13.14
CA THR A 34 -21.07 42.06 -12.66
C THR A 34 -20.97 42.06 -11.13
N SER A 35 -22.07 42.25 -10.40
CA SER A 35 -22.03 42.23 -8.93
C SER A 35 -21.83 40.82 -8.35
N GLY A 36 -22.24 39.76 -9.07
CA GLY A 36 -22.27 38.38 -8.56
C GLY A 36 -21.29 37.41 -9.23
N TRP A 37 -20.55 37.83 -10.26
CA TRP A 37 -19.80 36.87 -11.09
C TRP A 37 -18.70 36.12 -10.35
N LYS A 38 -18.06 36.70 -9.32
CA LYS A 38 -16.99 36.03 -8.56
C LYS A 38 -17.48 34.89 -7.66
N HIS A 39 -18.70 34.99 -7.16
CA HIS A 39 -19.22 34.08 -6.12
C HIS A 39 -20.38 33.21 -6.60
N ALA A 40 -21.29 33.75 -7.40
CA ALA A 40 -22.53 33.09 -7.79
C ALA A 40 -22.51 32.53 -9.23
N LEU A 41 -22.07 33.33 -10.22
CA LEU A 41 -22.13 32.91 -11.62
C LEU A 41 -20.86 32.21 -12.14
N ARG A 42 -19.67 32.67 -11.73
CA ARG A 42 -18.34 32.19 -12.15
C ARG A 42 -18.26 31.72 -13.62
N PRO A 43 -18.33 32.65 -14.60
CA PRO A 43 -18.23 32.30 -16.01
C PRO A 43 -16.91 31.56 -16.32
N PRO A 44 -16.92 30.47 -17.12
CA PRO A 44 -15.73 29.67 -17.42
C PRO A 44 -14.53 30.48 -17.94
N ASP A 45 -14.78 31.43 -18.83
CA ASP A 45 -13.75 32.27 -19.45
C ASP A 45 -13.04 33.20 -18.45
N LEU A 46 -13.67 33.46 -17.30
CA LEU A 46 -13.13 34.32 -16.25
C LEU A 46 -12.51 33.55 -15.09
N LEU A 47 -12.64 32.22 -15.03
CA LEU A 47 -12.08 31.39 -13.96
C LEU A 47 -10.55 31.52 -13.84
N PRO A 48 -9.75 31.53 -14.92
CA PRO A 48 -8.29 31.65 -14.79
C PRO A 48 -7.88 32.95 -14.09
N PHE A 49 -8.55 34.05 -14.40
CA PHE A 49 -8.28 35.34 -13.77
C PHE A 49 -8.67 35.34 -12.29
N LEU A 50 -9.74 34.63 -11.93
CA LEU A 50 -10.17 34.52 -10.55
C LEU A 50 -9.23 33.62 -9.71
N VAL A 51 -8.73 32.54 -10.30
CA VAL A 51 -7.70 31.68 -9.69
C VAL A 51 -6.43 32.48 -9.43
N HIS A 52 -5.99 33.27 -10.40
CA HIS A 52 -4.85 34.16 -10.27
C HIS A 52 -5.07 35.24 -9.22
N GLU A 53 -6.24 35.90 -9.22
CA GLU A 53 -6.61 36.93 -8.23
C GLU A 53 -6.51 36.41 -6.80
N TYR A 54 -6.93 35.16 -6.56
CA TYR A 54 -6.85 34.51 -5.25
C TYR A 54 -5.49 33.85 -4.97
N GLY A 55 -4.51 33.92 -5.88
CA GLY A 55 -3.19 33.32 -5.72
C GLY A 55 -3.21 31.79 -5.65
N LEU A 56 -4.22 31.16 -6.26
CA LEU A 56 -4.42 29.70 -6.24
C LEU A 56 -3.73 28.99 -7.41
N ASP A 57 -2.95 29.71 -8.22
CA ASP A 57 -2.17 29.15 -9.33
C ASP A 57 -1.22 28.04 -8.89
N ILE A 58 -0.78 28.08 -7.62
CA ILE A 58 0.08 27.06 -7.00
C ILE A 58 -0.58 25.66 -6.96
N LEU A 59 -1.91 25.57 -7.10
CA LEU A 59 -2.66 24.31 -7.11
C LEU A 59 -2.83 23.73 -8.52
N LEU A 60 -2.56 24.50 -9.59
CA LEU A 60 -2.70 24.06 -10.98
C LEU A 60 -1.89 22.79 -11.33
N PRO A 61 -0.68 22.55 -10.77
CA PRO A 61 0.05 21.30 -11.04
C PRO A 61 -0.63 20.05 -10.47
N TYR A 62 -1.54 20.22 -9.50
CA TYR A 62 -2.10 19.12 -8.73
C TYR A 62 -3.59 18.87 -9.02
N LEU A 63 -4.31 19.89 -9.47
CA LEU A 63 -5.74 19.86 -9.74
C LEU A 63 -6.03 20.31 -11.17
N ASP A 64 -6.83 19.50 -11.88
CA ASP A 64 -7.08 19.71 -13.31
C ASP A 64 -8.21 20.73 -13.59
N ASN A 65 -9.10 20.98 -12.62
CA ASN A 65 -10.30 21.82 -12.81
C ASN A 65 -10.23 23.14 -12.02
N LEU A 66 -10.31 24.27 -12.73
CA LEU A 66 -10.29 25.62 -12.14
C LEU A 66 -11.46 25.88 -11.18
N SER A 67 -12.63 25.31 -11.46
CA SER A 67 -13.79 25.44 -10.56
C SER A 67 -13.53 24.76 -9.22
N ASP A 68 -12.88 23.60 -9.25
CA ASP A 68 -12.53 22.84 -8.05
C ASP A 68 -11.40 23.52 -7.27
N ILE A 69 -10.41 24.09 -7.97
CA ILE A 69 -9.37 24.93 -7.36
C ILE A 69 -10.01 26.10 -6.59
N LEU A 70 -11.00 26.78 -7.14
CA LEU A 70 -11.68 27.88 -6.43
C LEU A 70 -12.52 27.39 -5.25
N ASN A 71 -13.25 26.29 -5.42
CA ASN A 71 -14.12 25.74 -4.38
C ASN A 71 -13.33 25.22 -3.18
N GLN A 72 -12.23 24.51 -3.44
CA GLN A 72 -11.45 23.80 -2.43
C GLN A 72 -10.25 24.63 -1.95
N GLY A 73 -9.62 25.39 -2.84
CA GLY A 73 -8.45 26.20 -2.55
C GLY A 73 -8.72 27.43 -1.67
N LEU A 74 -9.91 28.02 -1.75
CA LEU A 74 -10.28 29.16 -0.90
C LEU A 74 -10.38 28.78 0.60
N PRO A 75 -11.12 27.73 1.00
CA PRO A 75 -11.09 27.22 2.37
C PRO A 75 -9.68 26.79 2.79
N TRP A 76 -8.96 26.08 1.91
CA TRP A 76 -7.63 25.55 2.20
C TRP A 76 -6.60 26.66 2.47
N SER A 77 -6.60 27.72 1.66
CA SER A 77 -5.69 28.86 1.81
C SER A 77 -5.85 29.56 3.17
N ARG A 78 -7.06 29.56 3.74
CA ARG A 78 -7.34 30.13 5.07
C ARG A 78 -6.84 29.24 6.22
N ALA A 79 -6.71 27.93 5.99
CA ALA A 79 -6.29 26.96 6.98
C ALA A 79 -4.79 26.61 6.89
N ARG A 80 -4.05 27.13 5.90
CA ARG A 80 -2.64 26.77 5.66
C ARG A 80 -1.78 26.90 6.92
N GLY A 81 -0.84 25.98 7.06
CA GLY A 81 0.04 25.87 8.23
C GLY A 81 -0.57 25.07 9.40
N THR A 82 -1.75 24.48 9.23
CA THR A 82 -2.43 23.65 10.24
C THR A 82 -2.65 22.23 9.73
N HIS A 83 -2.98 21.30 10.64
CA HIS A 83 -3.35 19.93 10.27
C HIS A 83 -4.62 19.89 9.41
N ASP A 84 -5.51 20.88 9.55
CA ASP A 84 -6.72 20.99 8.74
C ASP A 84 -6.40 21.27 7.26
N ALA A 85 -5.37 22.09 6.97
CA ALA A 85 -4.93 22.27 5.59
C ALA A 85 -4.37 20.99 4.98
N VAL A 86 -3.65 20.18 5.75
CA VAL A 86 -3.16 18.87 5.29
C VAL A 86 -4.33 17.93 4.99
N ALA A 87 -5.33 17.87 5.89
CA ALA A 87 -6.53 17.07 5.68
C ALA A 87 -7.32 17.53 4.43
N GLN A 88 -7.50 18.83 4.25
CA GLN A 88 -8.13 19.40 3.06
C GLN A 88 -7.33 19.10 1.78
N GLY A 89 -6.00 19.24 1.82
CA GLY A 89 -5.11 18.93 0.69
C GLY A 89 -5.16 17.45 0.30
N LEU A 90 -5.17 16.53 1.28
CA LEU A 90 -5.40 15.11 1.02
C LEU A 90 -6.77 14.89 0.39
N ALA A 91 -7.83 15.52 0.93
CA ALA A 91 -9.19 15.37 0.44
C ALA A 91 -9.34 15.85 -1.03
N MET A 92 -8.60 16.89 -1.44
CA MET A 92 -8.55 17.34 -2.84
C MET A 92 -8.08 16.25 -3.80
N THR A 93 -7.19 15.36 -3.35
CA THR A 93 -6.74 14.20 -4.13
C THR A 93 -7.62 12.96 -3.95
N GLY A 94 -8.66 13.06 -3.10
CA GLY A 94 -9.55 11.98 -2.69
C GLY A 94 -9.04 11.14 -1.51
N TYR A 95 -8.13 11.65 -0.68
CA TYR A 95 -7.45 10.87 0.37
C TYR A 95 -7.77 11.38 1.76
N SER A 96 -7.57 10.51 2.73
CA SER A 96 -7.52 10.87 4.12
C SER A 96 -6.32 10.19 4.79
N GLY A 97 -5.89 10.75 5.91
CA GLY A 97 -4.77 10.17 6.64
C GLY A 97 -4.64 10.77 8.03
N LEU A 98 -3.99 10.01 8.90
CA LEU A 98 -3.64 10.44 10.24
C LEU A 98 -2.21 10.97 10.22
N LEU A 99 -2.02 12.21 10.66
CA LEU A 99 -0.69 12.75 10.90
C LEU A 99 -0.12 12.13 12.17
N VAL A 100 1.12 11.66 12.09
CA VAL A 100 1.87 11.13 13.22
C VAL A 100 3.13 11.98 13.39
N ASP A 101 3.20 12.62 14.55
CA ASP A 101 4.34 13.41 14.95
C ASP A 101 5.49 12.51 15.42
N PRO A 102 6.75 12.94 15.22
CA PRO A 102 7.88 12.19 15.68
C PRO A 102 7.88 12.20 17.22
N PRO A 103 8.37 11.13 17.87
CA PRO A 103 8.46 11.12 19.32
C PRO A 103 9.35 12.28 19.79
N ALA A 104 8.91 12.99 20.84
CA ALA A 104 9.54 14.23 21.33
C ALA A 104 11.04 14.14 21.66
N ARG A 105 11.57 12.92 21.82
CA ARG A 105 12.99 12.63 22.07
C ARG A 105 13.86 12.63 20.81
N ARG A 106 13.29 12.66 19.60
CA ARG A 106 14.04 12.71 18.34
C ARG A 106 14.53 14.13 18.05
N LEU A 107 15.74 14.21 17.51
CA LEU A 107 16.30 15.46 16.97
C LEU A 107 15.54 15.95 15.72
N ALA A 108 14.93 15.03 14.98
CA ALA A 108 14.10 15.32 13.81
C ALA A 108 12.67 15.75 14.20
N TRP A 109 12.55 16.73 15.11
CA TRP A 109 11.26 17.19 15.65
C TRP A 109 10.34 17.84 14.60
N ALA A 110 10.90 18.25 13.47
CA ALA A 110 10.21 18.91 12.36
C ALA A 110 9.60 17.92 11.36
N GLU A 111 10.03 16.65 11.37
CA GLU A 111 9.62 15.65 10.39
C GLU A 111 8.37 14.91 10.87
N PHE A 112 7.35 14.81 10.04
CA PHE A 112 6.15 14.04 10.36
C PHE A 112 5.84 13.02 9.26
N GLU A 113 5.01 12.05 9.62
CA GLU A 113 4.52 11.03 8.69
C GLU A 113 2.99 11.05 8.61
N ILE A 114 2.47 10.49 7.51
CA ILE A 114 1.04 10.38 7.28
C ILE A 114 0.70 8.90 7.11
N LEU A 115 -0.14 8.38 8.00
CA LEU A 115 -0.78 7.09 7.85
C LEU A 115 -1.98 7.27 6.91
N LEU A 116 -1.83 6.85 5.66
CA LEU A 116 -2.86 6.97 4.64
C LEU A 116 -3.96 5.92 4.85
N ASP A 117 -5.16 6.24 4.40
CA ASP A 117 -6.34 5.37 4.46
C ASP A 117 -6.28 4.19 3.48
N ARG A 118 -5.51 4.29 2.40
CA ARG A 118 -5.34 3.23 1.39
C ARG A 118 -4.00 3.31 0.65
N VAL A 119 -3.65 2.21 -0.01
CA VAL A 119 -2.54 2.15 -0.97
C VAL A 119 -2.90 2.90 -2.25
N ARG A 120 -1.90 3.54 -2.89
CA ARG A 120 -2.04 4.11 -4.23
C ARG A 120 -0.92 3.63 -5.14
N ASP A 121 -1.30 3.06 -6.27
CA ASP A 121 -0.37 2.36 -7.16
C ASP A 121 0.14 3.26 -8.29
N VAL A 122 -0.44 4.45 -8.44
CA VAL A 122 -0.13 5.39 -9.52
C VAL A 122 0.92 6.40 -9.04
N PRO A 123 2.15 6.40 -9.60
CA PRO A 123 3.22 7.29 -9.15
C PRO A 123 2.88 8.78 -9.24
N ALA A 124 2.16 9.19 -10.29
CA ALA A 124 1.76 10.57 -10.50
C ALA A 124 0.92 11.14 -9.35
N ASP A 125 0.16 10.29 -8.67
CA ASP A 125 -0.67 10.73 -7.57
C ASP A 125 0.11 10.88 -6.26
N LEU A 126 1.19 10.12 -6.08
CA LEU A 126 2.09 10.28 -4.95
C LEU A 126 2.82 11.64 -5.00
N ASP A 127 3.21 12.07 -6.20
CA ASP A 127 3.71 13.43 -6.43
C ASP A 127 2.67 14.50 -6.08
N ARG A 128 1.40 14.29 -6.48
CA ARG A 128 0.30 15.21 -6.17
C ARG A 128 0.07 15.33 -4.66
N ILE A 129 0.05 14.19 -3.95
CA ILE A 129 -0.09 14.16 -2.50
C ILE A 129 1.08 14.89 -1.84
N SER A 130 2.33 14.57 -2.21
CA SER A 130 3.52 15.23 -1.66
C SER A 130 3.42 16.74 -1.84
N GLY A 131 3.17 17.21 -3.06
CA GLY A 131 3.14 18.63 -3.37
C GLY A 131 2.05 19.39 -2.63
N LEU A 132 0.84 18.81 -2.50
CA LEU A 132 -0.25 19.43 -1.75
C LEU A 132 0.03 19.45 -0.24
N VAL A 133 0.60 18.39 0.31
CA VAL A 133 1.02 18.35 1.72
C VAL A 133 2.11 19.39 1.98
N ASP A 134 3.12 19.47 1.13
CA ASP A 134 4.23 20.43 1.24
C ASP A 134 3.74 21.88 1.16
N LEU A 135 2.74 22.17 0.30
CA LEU A 135 2.09 23.48 0.27
C LEU A 135 1.24 23.76 1.51
N SER A 136 0.74 22.73 2.18
CA SER A 136 -0.18 22.85 3.33
C SER A 136 0.56 23.10 4.65
N VAL A 137 1.77 22.58 4.80
CA VAL A 137 2.54 22.65 6.05
C VAL A 137 3.29 23.97 6.23
N PRO A 138 3.61 24.37 7.47
CA PRO A 138 4.51 25.51 7.69
C PRO A 138 5.93 25.16 7.25
N VAL A 139 6.71 26.18 6.88
CA VAL A 139 8.10 26.04 6.36
C VAL A 139 9.02 25.23 7.28
N ARG A 140 8.75 25.20 8.59
CA ARG A 140 9.55 24.47 9.57
C ARG A 140 9.28 22.96 9.61
N SER A 141 8.18 22.50 9.01
CA SER A 141 7.72 21.13 9.08
C SER A 141 7.95 20.43 7.75
N THR A 142 8.39 19.18 7.80
CA THR A 142 8.77 18.42 6.61
C THR A 142 7.97 17.13 6.55
N PHE A 143 7.27 16.90 5.44
CA PHE A 143 6.62 15.62 5.20
C PHE A 143 7.69 14.58 4.82
N ARG A 144 7.92 13.63 5.72
CA ARG A 144 9.01 12.65 5.56
C ARG A 144 8.52 11.37 4.89
N ARG A 145 7.34 10.87 5.27
CA ARG A 145 6.91 9.52 4.91
C ARG A 145 5.40 9.36 4.86
N GLY A 146 4.90 8.78 3.77
CA GLY A 146 3.52 8.27 3.66
C GLY A 146 3.49 6.75 3.82
N VAL A 147 2.60 6.26 4.68
CA VAL A 147 2.56 4.84 5.07
C VAL A 147 1.15 4.27 4.92
N HIS A 148 1.04 3.06 4.40
CA HIS A 148 -0.18 2.26 4.52
C HIS A 148 0.16 0.76 4.46
N GLY A 149 -0.33 -0.04 5.41
CA GLY A 149 -0.18 -1.50 5.42
C GLY A 149 1.24 -2.04 5.73
N TYR A 150 2.31 -1.28 5.46
CA TYR A 150 3.67 -1.63 5.86
C TYR A 150 4.35 -0.47 6.60
N ASP A 151 4.23 -0.51 7.93
CA ASP A 151 4.87 0.47 8.82
C ASP A 151 5.97 -0.20 9.65
N PHE A 152 7.22 0.11 9.32
CA PHE A 152 8.37 -0.18 10.19
C PHE A 152 9.08 1.13 10.51
N PRO A 153 8.92 1.67 11.73
CA PRO A 153 9.61 2.88 12.14
C PRO A 153 11.11 2.61 12.31
N ALA A 154 11.93 3.65 12.15
CA ALA A 154 13.37 3.50 12.38
C ALA A 154 13.65 3.13 13.84
N ALA A 155 14.57 2.19 14.04
CA ALA A 155 14.95 1.70 15.36
C ALA A 155 15.46 2.85 16.24
N GLU A 156 14.98 2.90 17.49
CA GLU A 156 15.45 3.87 18.45
C GLU A 156 16.63 3.32 19.23
N THR A 157 17.81 3.87 18.97
CA THR A 157 19.07 3.33 19.49
C THR A 157 19.74 4.23 20.54
N GLY A 158 19.22 5.44 20.74
CA GLY A 158 19.77 6.41 21.68
C GLY A 158 19.96 5.82 23.08
N TYR A 159 21.09 6.10 23.71
CA TYR A 159 21.47 5.61 25.04
C TYR A 159 21.63 4.08 25.16
N THR A 160 21.74 3.36 24.04
CA THR A 160 22.06 1.93 24.01
C THR A 160 23.33 1.68 23.20
N ARG A 161 23.90 0.47 23.30
CA ARG A 161 25.05 0.05 22.46
C ARG A 161 24.74 0.08 20.96
N LEU A 162 23.46 0.04 20.58
CA LEU A 162 23.04 0.17 19.18
C LEU A 162 23.16 1.62 18.68
N GLY A 163 23.37 2.60 19.58
CA GLY A 163 23.55 4.01 19.21
C GLY A 163 24.82 4.27 18.41
N ASP A 164 25.83 3.40 18.58
CA ASP A 164 27.09 3.43 17.83
C ASP A 164 27.06 2.53 16.58
N CYS A 165 25.90 1.93 16.26
CA CYS A 165 25.74 1.06 15.10
C CYS A 165 25.10 1.80 13.92
N ILE A 166 25.51 1.45 12.71
CA ILE A 166 24.84 1.88 11.48
C ILE A 166 23.64 0.94 11.29
N LEU A 167 22.44 1.44 11.60
CA LEU A 167 21.19 0.75 11.30
C LEU A 167 20.56 1.33 10.04
N GLY A 168 19.72 0.53 9.40
CA GLY A 168 18.84 1.00 8.33
C GLY A 168 17.86 2.05 8.84
N ASP A 169 17.41 2.91 7.93
CA ASP A 169 16.36 3.88 8.20
C ASP A 169 14.98 3.19 8.27
N ASP A 170 13.93 3.97 8.49
CA ASP A 170 12.55 3.50 8.42
C ASP A 170 12.18 2.88 7.06
N SER A 171 11.07 2.13 7.05
CA SER A 171 10.57 1.53 5.82
C SER A 171 10.12 2.58 4.80
N GLY A 172 10.36 2.26 3.53
CA GLY A 172 9.85 2.99 2.38
C GLY A 172 10.93 3.19 1.33
N VAL A 173 10.53 3.73 0.19
CA VAL A 173 11.42 4.12 -0.91
C VAL A 173 11.10 5.53 -1.39
N HIS A 174 12.13 6.25 -1.84
CA HIS A 174 11.96 7.56 -2.46
C HIS A 174 11.77 7.38 -3.98
N LEU A 175 10.69 7.92 -4.53
CA LEU A 175 10.50 7.98 -5.99
C LEU A 175 11.41 9.03 -6.64
N LYS A 176 11.70 10.10 -5.91
CA LYS A 176 12.59 11.19 -6.34
C LYS A 176 13.47 11.61 -5.18
N GLN A 177 14.68 12.07 -5.49
CA GLN A 177 15.58 12.60 -4.47
C GLN A 177 14.96 13.83 -3.79
N GLY A 178 14.88 13.80 -2.46
CA GLY A 178 14.29 14.89 -1.67
C GLY A 178 12.76 14.84 -1.54
N ALA A 179 12.08 13.89 -2.19
CA ALA A 179 10.66 13.61 -1.98
C ALA A 179 10.44 12.78 -0.70
N PRO A 180 9.22 12.75 -0.13
CA PRO A 180 8.90 11.84 0.97
C PRO A 180 9.10 10.37 0.56
N LYS A 181 9.33 9.51 1.56
CA LYS A 181 9.31 8.06 1.39
C LYS A 181 7.88 7.55 1.29
N TRP A 182 7.70 6.54 0.46
CA TRP A 182 6.43 5.81 0.37
C TRP A 182 6.64 4.38 0.86
N SER A 183 5.84 3.98 1.83
CA SER A 183 5.91 2.67 2.46
C SER A 183 4.55 1.99 2.42
N PHE A 184 4.28 1.29 1.32
CA PHE A 184 3.03 0.56 1.16
C PHE A 184 3.20 -0.95 1.34
N GLY A 185 2.18 -1.58 1.90
CA GLY A 185 2.10 -3.02 2.04
C GLY A 185 0.71 -3.54 1.75
N ARG A 186 0.64 -4.68 1.08
CA ARG A 186 -0.59 -5.47 0.99
C ARG A 186 -0.30 -6.86 1.51
N ASN A 187 -1.35 -7.52 1.98
CA ASN A 187 -1.24 -8.85 2.56
C ASN A 187 -2.17 -9.81 1.83
N TYR A 188 -1.62 -10.95 1.42
CA TYR A 188 -2.34 -12.04 0.78
C TYR A 188 -2.12 -13.29 1.59
N GLN A 189 -3.22 -13.95 1.95
CA GLN A 189 -3.22 -15.12 2.79
C GLN A 189 -3.94 -16.25 2.06
N VAL A 190 -3.25 -17.37 1.91
CA VAL A 190 -3.75 -18.55 1.21
C VAL A 190 -3.65 -19.75 2.15
N GLU A 191 -4.74 -20.49 2.30
CA GLU A 191 -4.73 -21.75 3.01
C GLU A 191 -4.73 -22.89 2.00
N HIS A 192 -3.85 -23.86 2.20
CA HIS A 192 -3.71 -25.01 1.35
C HIS A 192 -3.56 -26.27 2.20
N THR A 193 -4.24 -27.35 1.82
CA THR A 193 -4.07 -28.66 2.46
C THR A 193 -3.20 -29.51 1.56
N LEU A 194 -2.05 -29.94 2.08
CA LEU A 194 -1.13 -30.80 1.35
C LEU A 194 -1.77 -32.18 1.18
N THR A 195 -1.84 -32.63 -0.06
CA THR A 195 -2.35 -33.96 -0.39
C THR A 195 -1.24 -34.99 -0.37
N GLU A 196 -1.58 -36.28 -0.35
CA GLU A 196 -0.62 -37.37 -0.50
C GLU A 196 0.20 -37.20 -1.80
N ALA A 197 -0.42 -36.77 -2.89
CA ALA A 197 0.28 -36.54 -4.16
C ALA A 197 1.39 -35.48 -4.02
N ASP A 198 1.10 -34.37 -3.35
CA ASP A 198 2.09 -33.30 -3.12
C ASP A 198 3.25 -33.80 -2.24
N LEU A 199 2.95 -34.56 -1.20
CA LEU A 199 3.96 -35.09 -0.26
C LEU A 199 4.83 -36.17 -0.90
N VAL A 200 4.27 -36.97 -1.83
CA VAL A 200 5.02 -37.95 -2.62
C VAL A 200 5.93 -37.25 -3.62
N GLU A 201 5.47 -36.19 -4.29
CA GLU A 201 6.28 -35.42 -5.24
C GLU A 201 7.44 -34.69 -4.57
N LEU A 202 7.27 -34.33 -3.30
CA LEU A 202 8.30 -33.76 -2.44
C LEU A 202 9.22 -34.80 -1.78
N ASP A 203 9.01 -36.10 -2.02
CA ASP A 203 9.77 -37.23 -1.43
C ASP A 203 9.79 -37.22 0.12
N ILE A 204 8.70 -36.74 0.74
CA ILE A 204 8.54 -36.69 2.20
C ILE A 204 7.36 -37.49 2.72
N TRP A 205 6.62 -38.17 1.84
CA TRP A 205 5.43 -38.92 2.22
C TRP A 205 5.76 -40.05 3.19
N ILE A 206 4.96 -40.12 4.26
CA ILE A 206 4.96 -41.19 5.24
C ILE A 206 3.54 -41.78 5.22
N PRO A 207 3.38 -43.09 4.95
CA PRO A 207 2.06 -43.71 4.89
C PRO A 207 1.37 -43.68 6.25
N ASP A 208 0.04 -43.65 6.23
CA ASP A 208 -0.78 -43.86 7.41
C ASP A 208 -0.56 -45.28 7.96
N VAL A 209 -0.24 -45.38 9.25
CA VAL A 209 -0.10 -46.67 9.92
C VAL A 209 -1.47 -47.06 10.47
N PRO A 210 -2.05 -48.21 10.09
CA PRO A 210 -3.40 -48.60 10.49
C PRO A 210 -3.53 -49.03 11.96
N SER A 211 -2.46 -48.97 12.75
CA SER A 211 -2.36 -49.56 14.09
C SER A 211 -1.35 -48.80 14.94
N GLU A 212 -1.70 -48.51 16.19
CA GLU A 212 -0.77 -48.02 17.24
C GLU A 212 0.15 -49.14 17.76
N GLN A 213 0.00 -50.37 17.26
CA GLN A 213 0.79 -51.51 17.70
C GLN A 213 2.13 -51.56 16.95
N TRP A 214 3.19 -51.64 17.74
CA TRP A 214 4.59 -51.73 17.30
C TRP A 214 4.88 -52.85 16.30
N VAL A 215 4.11 -53.94 16.35
CA VAL A 215 4.26 -55.12 15.49
C VAL A 215 3.86 -54.85 14.04
N ASP A 216 3.02 -53.83 13.80
CA ASP A 216 2.46 -53.53 12.49
C ASP A 216 3.21 -52.41 11.76
N MET A 217 4.29 -51.89 12.36
CA MET A 217 5.08 -50.77 11.84
C MET A 217 6.22 -51.24 10.92
N GLU A 218 6.10 -51.04 9.61
CA GLU A 218 7.17 -51.22 8.62
C GLU A 218 7.97 -49.91 8.43
N PHE A 219 8.78 -49.53 9.44
CA PHE A 219 9.75 -48.43 9.28
C PHE A 219 11.20 -48.96 9.30
N PRO A 220 12.12 -48.34 8.55
CA PRO A 220 13.55 -48.58 8.72
C PRO A 220 14.02 -48.02 10.07
N TRP A 221 13.98 -48.87 11.11
CA TRP A 221 14.31 -48.54 12.52
C TRP A 221 15.69 -47.91 12.74
N ASN A 222 16.59 -48.09 11.79
CA ASN A 222 17.96 -47.61 11.77
C ASN A 222 18.09 -46.09 11.50
N THR A 223 17.03 -45.41 11.05
CA THR A 223 17.02 -43.95 10.82
C THR A 223 15.89 -43.24 11.57
N ALA A 224 15.12 -43.94 12.41
CA ALA A 224 13.98 -43.38 13.10
C ALA A 224 14.42 -42.62 14.37
N ASP A 225 14.28 -41.29 14.35
CA ASP A 225 14.57 -40.39 15.48
C ASP A 225 13.29 -39.99 16.25
N LEU A 226 12.30 -40.87 16.24
CA LEU A 226 10.99 -40.65 16.87
C LEU A 226 11.08 -40.83 18.39
N LYS A 227 10.48 -39.92 19.15
CA LYS A 227 10.33 -40.09 20.61
C LYS A 227 9.27 -41.17 20.88
N TRP A 228 9.68 -42.19 21.62
CA TRP A 228 8.90 -43.38 22.00
C TRP A 228 7.56 -43.13 22.71
N SER A 229 7.24 -41.90 23.11
CA SER A 229 6.05 -41.54 23.90
C SER A 229 5.02 -40.70 23.16
N GLU A 230 5.22 -40.42 21.87
CA GLU A 230 4.34 -39.56 21.08
C GLU A 230 3.36 -40.36 20.23
N ASP A 231 2.16 -39.82 20.07
CA ASP A 231 1.13 -40.30 19.14
C ASP A 231 1.71 -40.39 17.72
N ILE A 232 1.43 -41.47 16.98
CA ILE A 232 1.98 -41.73 15.64
C ILE A 232 1.59 -40.60 14.67
N ASP A 233 0.37 -40.05 14.82
CA ASP A 233 -0.09 -38.92 14.00
C ASP A 233 0.69 -37.65 14.29
N LEU A 234 1.03 -37.42 15.56
CA LEU A 234 1.85 -36.30 15.98
C LEU A 234 3.28 -36.44 15.45
N ALA A 235 3.87 -37.64 15.59
CA ALA A 235 5.20 -37.96 15.10
C ALA A 235 5.31 -37.73 13.58
N ARG A 236 4.30 -38.16 12.81
CA ARG A 236 4.22 -37.94 11.37
C ARG A 236 4.18 -36.45 11.00
N ARG A 237 3.33 -35.67 11.68
CA ARG A 237 3.26 -34.20 11.47
C ARG A 237 4.58 -33.51 11.81
N VAL A 238 5.24 -33.93 12.88
CA VAL A 238 6.56 -33.41 13.26
C VAL A 238 7.58 -33.69 12.16
N SER A 239 7.61 -34.90 11.60
CA SER A 239 8.49 -35.26 10.49
C SER A 239 8.22 -34.42 9.24
N PHE A 240 6.95 -34.27 8.81
CA PHE A 240 6.61 -33.43 7.66
C PHE A 240 7.00 -31.97 7.88
N GLY A 241 6.67 -31.41 9.05
CA GLY A 241 7.02 -30.03 9.39
C GLY A 241 8.52 -29.78 9.46
N ALA A 242 9.30 -30.76 9.93
CA ALA A 242 10.76 -30.67 9.98
C ALA A 242 11.40 -30.76 8.58
N ALA A 243 10.94 -31.68 7.74
CA ALA A 243 11.44 -31.85 6.37
C ALA A 243 11.19 -30.59 5.54
N LEU A 244 9.95 -30.09 5.51
CA LEU A 244 9.60 -28.86 4.78
C LEU A 244 10.34 -27.63 5.27
N ALA A 245 10.55 -27.50 6.59
CA ALA A 245 11.28 -26.37 7.17
C ALA A 245 12.79 -26.43 6.90
N ALA A 246 13.34 -27.59 6.53
CA ALA A 246 14.73 -27.77 6.15
C ALA A 246 14.98 -27.47 4.66
N MET A 247 13.97 -27.65 3.81
CA MET A 247 14.05 -27.33 2.38
C MET A 247 14.13 -25.82 2.12
N THR A 248 14.79 -25.43 1.03
CA THR A 248 14.70 -24.07 0.51
C THR A 248 13.31 -23.84 -0.07
N CYS A 249 12.76 -22.65 0.14
CA CYS A 249 11.39 -22.34 -0.25
C CYS A 249 11.35 -21.02 -1.01
N TRP A 250 10.69 -21.01 -2.17
CA TRP A 250 10.54 -19.85 -3.03
C TRP A 250 9.06 -19.64 -3.37
N LEU A 251 8.62 -18.40 -3.47
CA LEU A 251 7.35 -18.06 -4.08
C LEU A 251 7.59 -17.71 -5.54
N ARG A 252 6.87 -18.38 -6.44
CA ARG A 252 6.85 -18.07 -7.86
C ARG A 252 5.67 -17.15 -8.14
N PHE A 253 5.92 -16.03 -8.80
CA PHE A 253 4.88 -15.16 -9.34
C PHE A 253 4.78 -15.40 -10.83
N ALA A 254 3.58 -15.70 -11.34
CA ALA A 254 3.35 -15.94 -12.76
C ALA A 254 2.22 -15.07 -13.31
N ASP A 255 2.34 -14.69 -14.58
CA ASP A 255 1.34 -13.89 -15.30
C ASP A 255 0.12 -14.73 -15.74
N SER A 256 -0.80 -14.12 -16.48
CA SER A 256 -2.00 -14.79 -16.98
C SER A 256 -1.74 -15.88 -18.02
N GLU A 257 -0.56 -15.86 -18.65
CA GLU A 257 -0.13 -16.86 -19.63
C GLU A 257 0.66 -18.00 -18.97
N GLY A 258 0.91 -17.90 -17.65
CA GLY A 258 1.69 -18.86 -16.87
C GLY A 258 3.20 -18.66 -16.98
N ALA A 259 3.66 -17.56 -17.60
CA ALA A 259 5.07 -17.21 -17.62
C ALA A 259 5.50 -16.66 -16.27
N THR A 260 6.68 -17.06 -15.81
CA THR A 260 7.22 -16.59 -14.53
C THR A 260 7.66 -15.13 -14.65
N ILE A 261 7.22 -14.30 -13.71
CA ILE A 261 7.68 -12.91 -13.53
C ILE A 261 8.97 -12.89 -12.71
N GLY A 262 9.00 -13.66 -11.62
CA GLY A 262 10.18 -13.82 -10.78
C GLY A 262 9.91 -14.72 -9.57
N TYR A 263 10.98 -14.99 -8.83
CA TYR A 263 10.95 -15.82 -7.63
C TYR A 263 11.36 -15.02 -6.41
N ARG A 264 10.66 -15.22 -5.30
CA ARG A 264 10.96 -14.59 -4.01
C ARG A 264 11.31 -15.63 -2.97
N LEU A 265 12.47 -15.49 -2.33
CA LEU A 265 12.86 -16.38 -1.25
C LEU A 265 11.88 -16.26 -0.08
N ALA A 266 11.33 -17.40 0.33
CA ALA A 266 10.34 -17.52 1.37
C ALA A 266 10.92 -18.16 2.63
N ALA A 267 10.40 -17.77 3.79
CA ALA A 267 10.68 -18.45 5.04
C ALA A 267 9.63 -19.52 5.27
N CYS A 268 10.08 -20.74 5.57
CA CYS A 268 9.25 -21.91 5.86
C CYS A 268 9.43 -22.33 7.32
N ARG A 269 8.35 -22.41 8.09
CA ARG A 269 8.36 -22.79 9.51
C ARG A 269 7.18 -23.67 9.87
N GLY A 270 7.42 -24.78 10.57
CA GLY A 270 6.36 -25.54 11.24
C GLY A 270 5.69 -24.70 12.32
N VAL A 271 4.36 -24.69 12.36
CA VAL A 271 3.58 -23.83 13.25
C VAL A 271 2.47 -24.58 13.98
N ALA A 272 2.09 -24.06 15.14
CA ALA A 272 0.92 -24.44 15.93
C ALA A 272 0.02 -23.22 16.18
N VAL A 273 -1.25 -23.44 16.52
CA VAL A 273 -2.12 -22.36 16.97
C VAL A 273 -1.60 -21.80 18.29
N GLY A 274 -1.51 -20.48 18.39
CA GLY A 274 -1.06 -19.77 19.59
C GLY A 274 -1.82 -18.47 19.81
N LEU A 275 -1.50 -17.79 20.92
CA LEU A 275 -2.11 -16.50 21.24
C LEU A 275 -1.42 -15.31 20.55
N ASN A 276 -0.17 -15.50 20.12
CA ASN A 276 0.69 -14.50 19.50
C ASN A 276 1.47 -15.15 18.36
N GLY A 277 2.14 -14.37 17.50
CA GLY A 277 3.04 -14.91 16.47
C GLY A 277 2.67 -14.41 15.08
N TYR A 278 2.73 -15.29 14.09
CA TYR A 278 2.34 -14.96 12.73
C TYR A 278 0.82 -14.82 12.67
N GLY A 279 0.33 -13.63 12.36
CA GLY A 279 -1.10 -13.41 12.12
C GLY A 279 -1.51 -14.03 10.78
N PHE A 280 -2.59 -14.80 10.80
CA PHE A 280 -3.21 -15.38 9.60
C PHE A 280 -4.72 -15.46 9.81
N GLY A 281 -5.49 -14.71 9.01
CA GLY A 281 -6.91 -14.49 9.24
C GLY A 281 -7.17 -13.84 10.61
N SER A 282 -8.05 -14.45 11.40
CA SER A 282 -8.33 -14.06 12.79
C SER A 282 -7.40 -14.72 13.82
N ASP A 283 -6.60 -15.69 13.40
CA ASP A 283 -5.81 -16.54 14.29
C ASP A 283 -4.34 -16.15 14.31
N PHE A 284 -3.63 -16.63 15.33
CA PHE A 284 -2.19 -16.49 15.45
C PHE A 284 -1.52 -17.86 15.47
N TYR A 285 -0.38 -17.93 14.79
CA TYR A 285 0.41 -19.15 14.66
C TYR A 285 1.81 -18.94 15.24
N THR A 286 2.23 -19.81 16.15
CA THR A 286 3.57 -19.79 16.74
C THR A 286 4.46 -20.87 16.11
N PRO A 287 5.76 -20.61 15.93
CA PRO A 287 6.69 -21.67 15.56
C PRO A 287 6.65 -22.83 16.57
N SER A 288 6.41 -24.04 16.08
CA SER A 288 6.35 -25.26 16.91
C SER A 288 7.06 -26.39 16.18
N ARG A 289 8.06 -26.98 16.85
CA ARG A 289 8.77 -28.17 16.36
C ARG A 289 8.25 -29.47 16.97
N THR A 290 7.45 -29.37 18.03
CA THR A 290 7.00 -30.52 18.83
C THR A 290 5.56 -30.89 18.54
N SER A 291 4.77 -29.95 18.01
CA SER A 291 3.38 -30.20 17.61
C SER A 291 2.99 -29.21 16.52
N PRO A 292 3.56 -29.32 15.31
CA PRO A 292 3.12 -28.53 14.18
C PRO A 292 1.77 -29.06 13.68
N ILE A 293 0.84 -28.15 13.40
CA ILE A 293 -0.42 -28.45 12.69
C ILE A 293 -0.26 -28.30 11.17
N GLY A 294 0.88 -27.78 10.74
CA GLY A 294 1.18 -27.39 9.38
C GLY A 294 2.44 -26.55 9.31
N VAL A 295 2.69 -26.00 8.14
CA VAL A 295 3.81 -25.13 7.83
C VAL A 295 3.29 -23.78 7.37
N HIS A 296 3.85 -22.72 7.92
CA HIS A 296 3.62 -21.36 7.48
C HIS A 296 4.79 -20.93 6.58
N VAL A 297 4.48 -20.74 5.30
CA VAL A 297 5.40 -20.20 4.31
C VAL A 297 5.05 -18.73 4.09
N PHE A 298 6.01 -17.85 4.21
CA PHE A 298 5.76 -16.43 3.97
C PHE A 298 6.94 -15.76 3.29
N ALA A 299 6.63 -14.83 2.40
CA ALA A 299 7.62 -13.95 1.81
C ALA A 299 7.05 -12.55 1.65
N ARG A 300 7.95 -11.58 1.62
CA ARG A 300 7.61 -10.19 1.31
C ARG A 300 8.50 -9.70 0.19
N THR A 301 7.90 -9.23 -0.91
CA THR A 301 8.66 -8.64 -2.02
C THR A 301 9.47 -7.43 -1.55
N GLY A 302 10.55 -7.11 -2.24
CA GLY A 302 11.28 -5.84 -2.12
C GLY A 302 10.52 -4.70 -2.78
N TRP A 303 11.00 -3.47 -2.57
CA TRP A 303 10.51 -2.30 -3.31
C TRP A 303 10.97 -2.40 -4.77
N GLY A 304 10.05 -2.28 -5.72
CA GLY A 304 10.36 -2.36 -7.16
C GLY A 304 10.52 -3.77 -7.74
N ASP A 305 10.42 -4.82 -6.91
CA ASP A 305 10.42 -6.21 -7.40
C ASP A 305 9.22 -6.43 -8.34
N GLY A 306 9.48 -6.87 -9.57
CA GLY A 306 8.44 -7.14 -10.58
C GLY A 306 7.69 -5.91 -11.11
N PHE A 307 8.18 -4.69 -10.84
CA PHE A 307 7.49 -3.44 -11.18
C PHE A 307 6.96 -3.40 -12.63
N GLY A 308 5.69 -3.01 -12.77
CA GLY A 308 5.02 -2.86 -14.07
C GLY A 308 4.43 -4.16 -14.65
N GLN A 309 4.59 -5.29 -13.97
CA GLN A 309 3.99 -6.57 -14.33
C GLN A 309 2.79 -6.89 -13.42
N GLU A 310 1.88 -7.73 -13.90
CA GLU A 310 0.74 -8.23 -13.15
C GLU A 310 0.86 -9.74 -12.97
N ALA A 311 0.94 -10.21 -11.72
CA ALA A 311 0.84 -11.62 -11.40
C ALA A 311 -0.62 -12.05 -11.35
N ALA A 312 -0.94 -13.13 -12.06
CA ALA A 312 -2.25 -13.80 -12.07
C ALA A 312 -2.27 -15.04 -11.14
N SER A 313 -1.10 -15.53 -10.72
CA SER A 313 -1.00 -16.64 -9.78
C SER A 313 0.27 -16.58 -8.94
N VAL A 314 0.21 -17.22 -7.77
CA VAL A 314 1.36 -17.46 -6.91
C VAL A 314 1.40 -18.93 -6.50
N SER A 315 2.57 -19.54 -6.58
CA SER A 315 2.82 -20.90 -6.13
C SER A 315 4.07 -20.98 -5.28
N VAL A 316 4.23 -22.10 -4.57
CA VAL A 316 5.36 -22.34 -3.68
C VAL A 316 6.25 -23.42 -4.29
N ILE A 317 7.54 -23.15 -4.38
CA ILE A 317 8.53 -24.10 -4.88
C ILE A 317 9.44 -24.51 -3.73
N PHE A 318 9.55 -25.82 -3.50
CA PHE A 318 10.47 -26.39 -2.52
C PHE A 318 11.71 -26.99 -3.16
N ASP A 319 12.82 -26.96 -2.44
CA ASP A 319 14.10 -27.58 -2.77
C ASP A 319 14.70 -27.14 -4.12
N ALA A 320 14.46 -25.88 -4.49
CA ALA A 320 15.04 -25.27 -5.67
C ALA A 320 16.42 -24.66 -5.39
N ASN A 321 17.29 -24.74 -6.39
CA ASN A 321 18.64 -24.20 -6.34
C ASN A 321 18.71 -22.84 -7.06
N ALA A 322 19.31 -21.85 -6.41
CA ALA A 322 19.58 -20.56 -7.03
C ALA A 322 20.82 -20.66 -7.93
N GLU A 323 20.69 -20.31 -9.20
CA GLU A 323 21.77 -20.35 -10.19
C GLU A 323 22.56 -19.04 -10.27
N ASP A 324 22.02 -17.93 -9.75
CA ASP A 324 22.67 -16.61 -9.80
C ASP A 324 23.90 -16.55 -8.85
N SER A 325 25.05 -16.95 -9.39
CA SER A 325 26.34 -16.91 -8.69
C SER A 325 26.88 -15.51 -8.44
N GLU A 326 26.36 -14.47 -9.12
CA GLU A 326 26.83 -13.09 -8.98
C GLU A 326 26.24 -12.43 -7.74
N ARG A 327 25.03 -12.85 -7.31
CA ARG A 327 24.34 -12.30 -6.13
C ARG A 327 23.92 -13.42 -5.17
N PRO A 328 24.89 -14.07 -4.49
CA PRO A 328 24.57 -15.08 -3.49
C PRO A 328 23.77 -14.42 -2.34
N GLY A 329 22.51 -14.83 -2.21
CA GLY A 329 21.59 -14.26 -1.22
C GLY A 329 20.64 -13.19 -1.75
N ALA A 330 20.56 -12.98 -3.07
CA ALA A 330 19.46 -12.22 -3.67
C ALA A 330 18.13 -12.84 -3.24
N LEU A 331 17.28 -12.01 -2.63
CA LEU A 331 15.98 -12.47 -2.14
C LEU A 331 14.93 -12.50 -3.27
N TRP A 332 15.16 -11.77 -4.36
CA TRP A 332 14.36 -11.81 -5.57
C TRP A 332 15.24 -12.26 -6.73
N LEU A 333 14.75 -13.22 -7.52
CA LEU A 333 15.43 -13.77 -8.69
C LEU A 333 14.55 -13.61 -9.93
N ASP A 334 15.20 -13.32 -11.05
CA ASP A 334 14.57 -13.32 -12.36
C ASP A 334 14.20 -14.75 -12.79
N PRO A 335 13.36 -14.93 -13.82
CA PRO A 335 12.86 -16.25 -14.23
C PRO A 335 13.93 -17.29 -14.55
N ALA A 336 15.13 -16.86 -14.97
CA ALA A 336 16.26 -17.74 -15.26
C ALA A 336 17.16 -18.03 -14.04
N GLY A 337 16.87 -17.44 -12.88
CA GLY A 337 17.74 -17.52 -11.70
C GLY A 337 17.52 -18.75 -10.81
N LEU A 338 16.52 -19.57 -11.11
CA LEU A 338 16.15 -20.73 -10.30
C LEU A 338 16.10 -21.99 -11.17
N SER A 339 16.65 -23.10 -10.68
CA SER A 339 16.53 -24.41 -11.33
C SER A 339 16.14 -25.52 -10.37
N GLY A 340 15.40 -26.49 -10.93
CA GLY A 340 14.83 -27.59 -10.18
C GLY A 340 13.72 -27.15 -9.22
N GLY A 341 13.52 -27.96 -8.19
CA GLY A 341 12.46 -27.81 -7.20
C GLY A 341 11.10 -28.33 -7.66
N THR A 342 10.24 -28.55 -6.67
CA THR A 342 8.88 -29.06 -6.85
C THR A 342 7.89 -27.94 -6.56
N GLU A 343 7.01 -27.65 -7.52
CA GLU A 343 5.97 -26.62 -7.39
C GLU A 343 4.72 -27.20 -6.74
N VAL A 344 4.26 -26.57 -5.67
CA VAL A 344 3.09 -26.97 -4.87
C VAL A 344 2.21 -25.73 -4.62
N ALA A 345 0.92 -25.95 -4.40
CA ALA A 345 -0.04 -24.93 -3.96
C ALA A 345 -0.13 -23.70 -4.89
N SER A 346 -0.38 -23.91 -6.18
CA SER A 346 -0.67 -22.81 -7.11
C SER A 346 -2.05 -22.18 -6.82
N TYR A 347 -2.08 -20.88 -6.57
CA TYR A 347 -3.28 -20.14 -6.23
C TYR A 347 -3.47 -18.92 -7.15
N PRO A 348 -4.66 -18.71 -7.72
CA PRO A 348 -4.94 -17.55 -8.56
C PRO A 348 -5.06 -16.27 -7.72
N ILE A 349 -4.36 -15.22 -8.12
CA ILE A 349 -4.35 -13.92 -7.44
C ILE A 349 -4.12 -12.80 -8.46
N SER A 350 -4.65 -11.61 -8.27
CA SER A 350 -4.32 -10.45 -9.11
C SER A 350 -3.47 -9.48 -8.30
N ILE A 351 -2.19 -9.39 -8.64
CA ILE A 351 -1.22 -8.49 -8.01
C ILE A 351 -0.58 -7.63 -9.09
N VAL A 352 -0.83 -6.33 -9.04
CA VAL A 352 -0.10 -5.34 -9.86
C VAL A 352 1.09 -4.83 -9.04
N PHE A 353 2.30 -5.14 -9.48
CA PHE A 353 3.51 -4.75 -8.74
C PHE A 353 3.82 -3.26 -8.89
N GLY A 354 3.89 -2.57 -7.75
CA GLY A 354 4.26 -1.15 -7.66
C GLY A 354 5.69 -0.94 -7.16
N GLU A 355 6.29 0.19 -7.54
CA GLU A 355 7.64 0.58 -7.11
C GLU A 355 7.70 0.84 -5.60
N THR A 356 6.60 1.35 -5.02
CA THR A 356 6.47 1.78 -3.63
C THR A 356 5.65 0.81 -2.77
N ILE A 357 5.42 -0.43 -3.24
CA ILE A 357 4.56 -1.42 -2.59
C ILE A 357 5.36 -2.69 -2.31
N ARG A 358 5.15 -3.27 -1.12
CA ARG A 358 5.64 -4.61 -0.78
C ARG A 358 4.46 -5.55 -0.61
N GLU A 359 4.48 -6.62 -1.37
CA GLU A 359 3.46 -7.65 -1.34
C GLU A 359 3.90 -8.70 -0.32
N HIS A 360 3.13 -8.83 0.76
CA HIS A 360 3.31 -9.88 1.75
C HIS A 360 2.40 -11.03 1.39
N VAL A 361 3.00 -12.17 1.03
CA VAL A 361 2.25 -13.38 0.68
C VAL A 361 2.54 -14.44 1.72
N GLN A 362 1.47 -15.00 2.27
CA GLN A 362 1.49 -16.02 3.31
C GLN A 362 0.69 -17.24 2.85
N PHE A 363 1.29 -18.41 2.94
CA PHE A 363 0.64 -19.70 2.77
C PHE A 363 0.63 -20.43 4.11
N LEU A 364 -0.55 -20.89 4.53
CA LEU A 364 -0.69 -21.87 5.59
C LEU A 364 -0.95 -23.22 4.95
N MET A 365 0.05 -24.10 5.00
CA MET A 365 -0.01 -25.46 4.46
C MET A 365 -0.30 -26.44 5.59
N ARG A 366 -1.47 -27.09 5.57
CA ARG A 366 -1.86 -28.10 6.57
C ARG A 366 -1.57 -29.51 6.10
N PHE A 367 -1.31 -30.40 7.05
CA PHE A 367 -1.16 -31.85 6.85
C PHE A 367 -2.43 -32.61 7.18
#